data_AF-A0A371G4R2-F1
#
_entry.id   AF-A0A371G4R2-F1
#
_cell.length_a   1.000
_cell.length_b   1.000
_cell.length_c   1.000
_cell.angle_alpha   90.00
_cell.angle_beta   90.00
_cell.angle_gamma   90.00
#
_symmetry.space_group_name_H-M   'P 1'
#
loop_
_entity.id
_entity.type
_entity.pdbx_description
1 polymer ?
#
loop_
_entity_poly.entity_id
_entity_poly.type
_entity_poly.pdbx_seq_one_letter_code
_entity_poly.pdbx_strand_id
1 'polypeptide(L)'
;MCDGWTGGKGRSFINFLVNSPSGSAFLKSIDTSNVIKDGQKMFELLDNIVEEIGSANLVTDRRMLMEKRTKLFWSPCAAHCIDLVLEDIRELLVFYNIIANAKKTTTYIYRHTWVLNLYRQYSKGRELARPAVTRFATSYLTLNCIKQQKNALRS
;
A
#
# COMPACT_ATOMS: atom_id res chain seq x y z
N MET A 1 -13.58 -0.12 -8.23
CA MET A 1 -12.26 0.17 -7.63
C MET A 1 -11.33 -0.99 -7.97
N CYS A 2 -10.10 -0.68 -8.37
CA CYS A 2 -9.06 -1.68 -8.59
C CYS A 2 -7.95 -1.47 -7.56
N ASP A 3 -7.58 -2.51 -6.81
CA ASP A 3 -6.49 -2.46 -5.82
C ASP A 3 -5.42 -3.50 -6.17
N GLY A 4 -4.23 -3.03 -6.50
CA GLY A 4 -3.11 -3.85 -6.94
C GLY A 4 -2.04 -3.98 -5.85
N TRP A 5 -1.56 -5.20 -5.61
CA TRP A 5 -0.36 -5.41 -4.78
C TRP A 5 0.55 -6.46 -5.37
N THR A 6 1.85 -6.31 -5.07
CA THR A 6 2.88 -7.29 -5.40
C THR A 6 3.45 -7.84 -4.11
N GLY A 7 3.34 -9.16 -3.93
CA GLY A 7 3.91 -9.85 -2.77
C GLY A 7 5.43 -9.99 -2.87
N GLY A 8 6.10 -10.26 -1.74
CA GLY A 8 7.56 -10.40 -1.68
C GLY A 8 8.15 -11.55 -2.52
N LYS A 9 7.33 -12.48 -3.01
CA LYS A 9 7.71 -13.53 -3.96
C LYS A 9 7.57 -13.12 -5.43
N GLY A 10 7.31 -11.83 -5.70
CA GLY A 10 7.15 -11.29 -7.06
C GLY A 10 5.81 -11.57 -7.74
N ARG A 11 4.86 -12.22 -7.03
CA ARG A 11 3.49 -12.40 -7.54
C ARG A 11 2.68 -11.12 -7.37
N SER A 12 2.01 -10.69 -8.42
CA SER A 12 1.15 -9.51 -8.45
C SER A 12 -0.30 -9.92 -8.59
N PHE A 13 -1.18 -9.31 -7.81
CA PHE A 13 -2.62 -9.51 -7.89
C PHE A 13 -3.33 -8.17 -8.00
N ILE A 14 -4.46 -8.16 -8.69
CA ILE A 14 -5.40 -7.04 -8.70
C ILE A 14 -6.75 -7.52 -8.19
N ASN A 15 -7.24 -6.89 -7.13
CA ASN A 15 -8.60 -7.04 -6.65
C ASN A 15 -9.51 -6.04 -7.36
N PHE A 16 -10.66 -6.54 -7.79
CA PHE A 16 -11.74 -5.75 -8.35
C PHE A 16 -12.88 -5.68 -7.34
N LEU A 17 -13.28 -4.45 -7.01
CA LEU A 17 -14.40 -4.18 -6.13
C LEU A 17 -15.43 -3.31 -6.85
N VAL A 18 -16.70 -3.61 -6.63
CA VAL A 18 -17.84 -2.83 -7.10
C VAL A 18 -18.36 -2.00 -5.93
N ASN A 19 -18.55 -0.70 -6.15
CA ASN A 19 -19.02 0.23 -5.13
C ASN A 19 -20.42 0.73 -5.50
N SER A 20 -21.30 0.78 -4.51
CA SER A 20 -22.67 1.30 -4.61
C SER A 20 -23.01 2.12 -3.36
N PRO A 21 -24.12 2.87 -3.34
CA PRO A 21 -24.59 3.52 -2.10
C PRO A 21 -24.81 2.53 -0.94
N SER A 22 -25.13 1.26 -1.24
CA SER A 22 -25.29 0.20 -0.24
C SER A 22 -23.96 -0.35 0.31
N GLY A 23 -22.83 0.10 -0.25
CA GLY A 23 -21.49 -0.31 0.15
C GLY A 23 -20.67 -0.92 -0.99
N SER A 24 -19.53 -1.50 -0.59
CA SER A 24 -18.55 -2.14 -1.48
C SER A 24 -18.69 -3.65 -1.46
N ALA A 25 -18.66 -4.28 -2.63
CA ALA A 25 -18.64 -5.72 -2.80
C ALA A 25 -17.37 -6.16 -3.54
N PHE A 26 -16.77 -7.25 -3.08
CA PHE A 26 -15.69 -7.91 -3.80
C PHE A 26 -16.26 -8.60 -5.05
N LEU A 27 -15.65 -8.36 -6.22
CA LEU A 27 -16.02 -9.02 -7.46
C LEU A 27 -15.13 -10.24 -7.70
N LYS A 28 -13.82 -10.00 -7.86
CA LYS A 28 -12.82 -11.06 -8.07
C LYS A 28 -11.40 -10.55 -7.88
N SER A 29 -10.46 -11.50 -7.80
CA SER A 29 -9.03 -11.26 -7.76
C SER A 29 -8.37 -11.94 -8.96
N ILE A 30 -7.44 -11.25 -9.62
CA ILE A 30 -6.75 -11.74 -10.81
C ILE A 30 -5.25 -11.70 -10.57
N ASP A 31 -4.57 -12.82 -10.85
CA ASP A 31 -3.11 -12.86 -10.91
C ASP A 31 -2.63 -12.08 -12.15
N THR A 32 -1.89 -11.01 -11.91
CA THR A 32 -1.37 -10.11 -12.93
C THR A 32 0.16 -10.16 -13.03
N SER A 33 0.81 -11.17 -12.45
CA SER A 33 2.27 -11.30 -12.43
C SER A 33 2.89 -11.21 -13.84
N ASN A 34 2.21 -11.75 -14.86
CA ASN A 34 2.66 -11.75 -16.26
C ASN A 34 2.14 -10.55 -17.09
N VAL A 35 1.31 -9.70 -16.48
CA VAL A 35 0.51 -8.67 -17.16
C VAL A 35 0.88 -7.27 -16.69
N ILE A 36 1.29 -7.11 -15.43
CA ILE A 36 1.43 -5.80 -14.76
C ILE A 36 2.45 -4.86 -15.41
N LYS A 37 3.46 -5.42 -16.07
CA LYS A 37 4.52 -4.66 -16.77
C LYS A 37 4.11 -4.22 -18.18
N ASP A 38 3.03 -4.78 -18.72
CA ASP A 38 2.53 -4.52 -20.06
C ASP A 38 1.28 -3.64 -19.98
N GLY A 39 1.43 -2.36 -20.35
CA GLY A 39 0.34 -1.39 -20.30
C GLY A 39 -0.86 -1.78 -21.15
N GLN A 40 -0.62 -2.47 -22.29
CA GLN A 40 -1.67 -2.85 -23.22
C GLN A 40 -2.46 -4.05 -22.72
N LYS A 41 -1.77 -5.11 -22.25
CA LYS A 41 -2.49 -6.26 -21.64
C LYS A 41 -3.23 -5.87 -20.37
N MET A 42 -2.68 -4.94 -19.59
CA MET A 42 -3.39 -4.39 -18.42
C MET A 42 -4.64 -3.60 -18.84
N PHE A 43 -4.54 -2.82 -19.90
CA PHE A 43 -5.69 -2.11 -20.46
C PHE A 43 -6.77 -3.09 -20.92
N GLU A 44 -6.41 -4.12 -21.69
CA GLU A 44 -7.35 -5.17 -22.13
C GLU A 44 -8.03 -5.87 -20.96
N LEU A 45 -7.26 -6.19 -19.90
CA LEU A 45 -7.80 -6.76 -18.68
C LEU A 45 -8.85 -5.85 -18.04
N LEU A 46 -8.51 -4.57 -17.86
CA LEU A 46 -9.43 -3.59 -17.27
C LEU A 46 -10.67 -3.39 -18.14
N ASP A 47 -10.51 -3.35 -19.45
CA ASP A 47 -11.59 -3.16 -20.43
C ASP A 47 -12.60 -4.33 -20.39
N ASN A 48 -12.10 -5.57 -20.32
CA ASN A 48 -12.93 -6.76 -20.17
C ASN A 48 -13.74 -6.75 -18.86
N ILE A 49 -13.14 -6.26 -17.77
CA ILE A 49 -13.84 -6.12 -16.49
C ILE A 49 -14.97 -5.09 -16.58
N VAL A 50 -14.77 -4.01 -17.33
CA VAL A 50 -15.85 -3.04 -17.56
C VAL A 50 -16.99 -3.68 -18.34
N GLU A 51 -16.71 -4.43 -19.41
CA GLU A 51 -17.76 -5.14 -20.16
C GLU A 51 -18.59 -6.06 -19.27
N GLU A 52 -17.93 -6.81 -18.39
CA GLU A 52 -18.58 -7.77 -17.49
C GLU A 52 -19.50 -7.08 -16.47
N ILE A 53 -19.11 -5.90 -15.96
CA ILE A 53 -19.89 -5.13 -14.97
C ILE A 53 -20.93 -4.22 -15.65
N GLY A 54 -20.70 -3.84 -16.92
CA GLY A 54 -21.51 -2.88 -17.67
C GLY A 54 -21.13 -1.42 -17.41
N SER A 55 -22.11 -0.51 -17.43
CA SER A 55 -21.91 0.93 -17.24
C SER A 55 -21.63 1.28 -15.77
N ALA A 56 -20.43 0.96 -15.28
CA ALA A 56 -19.97 1.28 -13.93
C ALA A 56 -18.72 2.16 -13.96
N ASN A 57 -18.64 3.17 -13.09
CA ASN A 57 -17.48 4.04 -12.97
C ASN A 57 -16.28 3.27 -12.39
N LEU A 58 -15.11 3.39 -13.03
CA LEU A 58 -13.87 2.78 -12.55
C LEU A 58 -12.96 3.81 -11.89
N VAL A 59 -12.74 3.60 -10.59
CA VAL A 59 -11.60 4.17 -9.88
C VAL A 59 -10.42 3.23 -10.09
N THR A 60 -9.50 3.62 -10.96
CA THR A 60 -8.24 2.93 -11.31
C THR A 60 -7.14 3.98 -11.50
N ASP A 61 -5.88 3.60 -11.74
CA ASP A 61 -4.77 4.55 -11.97
C ASP A 61 -4.45 4.76 -13.47
N ARG A 62 -5.32 4.27 -14.37
CA ARG A 62 -5.03 4.28 -15.82
C ARG A 62 -6.04 5.10 -16.61
N ARG A 63 -5.60 6.28 -17.06
CA ARG A 63 -6.35 7.22 -17.91
C ARG A 63 -6.77 6.66 -19.27
N MET A 64 -6.03 5.69 -19.81
CA MET A 64 -6.28 5.10 -21.15
C MET A 64 -7.70 4.53 -21.33
N LEU A 65 -8.37 4.08 -20.24
CA LEU A 65 -9.75 3.59 -20.32
C LEU A 65 -10.78 4.66 -20.74
N MET A 66 -10.53 5.93 -20.37
CA MET A 66 -11.44 7.02 -20.72
C MET A 66 -11.42 7.34 -22.21
N GLU A 67 -10.28 7.13 -22.89
CA GLU A 67 -10.16 7.39 -24.32
C GLU A 67 -11.08 6.45 -25.13
N LYS A 68 -11.20 5.19 -24.71
CA LYS A 68 -12.10 4.21 -25.34
C LYS A 68 -13.54 4.32 -24.84
N ARG A 69 -13.75 4.62 -23.55
CA ARG A 69 -15.08 4.63 -22.91
C ARG A 69 -15.43 6.01 -22.36
N THR A 70 -15.93 6.87 -23.23
CA THR A 70 -16.25 8.29 -22.94
C THR A 70 -17.30 8.50 -21.84
N LYS A 71 -18.08 7.47 -21.49
CA LYS A 71 -19.06 7.51 -20.39
C LYS A 71 -18.48 7.14 -19.02
N LEU A 72 -17.23 6.70 -18.96
CA LEU A 72 -16.55 6.38 -17.70
C LEU A 72 -15.87 7.61 -17.12
N PHE A 73 -16.02 7.80 -15.82
CA PHE A 73 -15.22 8.74 -15.06
C PHE A 73 -14.04 8.03 -14.38
N TRP A 74 -12.87 8.64 -14.50
CA TRP A 74 -11.65 8.24 -13.79
C TRP A 74 -11.37 9.24 -12.68
N SER A 75 -10.96 8.73 -11.52
CA SER A 75 -10.40 9.54 -10.44
C SER A 75 -9.13 8.88 -9.91
N PRO A 76 -8.09 9.67 -9.58
CA PRO A 76 -6.91 9.13 -8.93
C PRO A 76 -7.25 8.64 -7.52
N CYS A 77 -6.55 7.60 -7.08
CA CYS A 77 -6.72 7.08 -5.73
C CYS A 77 -6.12 8.05 -4.70
N ALA A 78 -6.96 8.64 -3.84
CA ALA A 78 -6.51 9.58 -2.81
C ALA A 78 -5.45 8.97 -1.87
N ALA A 79 -5.60 7.68 -1.51
CA ALA A 79 -4.61 6.99 -0.69
C ALA A 79 -3.25 6.87 -1.40
N HIS A 80 -3.25 6.61 -2.71
CA HIS A 80 -2.04 6.58 -3.51
C HIS A 80 -1.39 7.96 -3.63
N CYS A 81 -2.19 9.00 -3.88
CA CYS A 81 -1.70 10.38 -3.92
C CYS A 81 -1.04 10.79 -2.59
N ILE A 82 -1.64 10.45 -1.46
CA ILE A 82 -1.06 10.71 -0.13
C ILE A 82 0.24 9.93 0.06
N ASP A 83 0.29 8.66 -0.37
CA ASP A 83 1.50 7.85 -0.26
C ASP A 83 2.67 8.45 -1.06
N LEU A 84 2.41 8.99 -2.25
CA LEU A 84 3.40 9.72 -3.06
C LEU A 84 3.87 11.02 -2.38
N VAL A 85 2.95 11.81 -1.80
CA VAL A 85 3.34 13.01 -1.03
C VAL A 85 4.25 12.63 0.16
N LEU A 86 3.95 11.50 0.82
CA LEU A 86 4.78 10.99 1.91
C LEU A 86 6.14 10.44 1.41
N GLU A 87 6.23 9.97 0.17
CA GLU A 87 7.51 9.66 -0.46
C GLU A 87 8.37 10.90 -0.63
N ASP A 88 7.82 11.97 -1.20
CA ASP A 88 8.54 13.23 -1.41
C ASP A 88 9.07 13.82 -0.09
N ILE A 89 8.26 13.77 0.97
CA ILE A 89 8.68 14.23 2.30
C ILE A 89 9.82 13.37 2.85
N ARG A 90 9.83 12.05 2.59
CA ARG A 90 10.91 11.16 3.06
C ARG A 90 12.25 11.53 2.45
N GLU A 91 12.26 11.93 1.17
CA GLU A 91 13.48 12.29 0.43
C GLU A 91 14.10 13.62 0.89
N LEU A 92 13.38 14.43 1.68
CA LEU A 92 13.95 15.60 2.32
C LEU A 92 15.06 15.19 3.30
N LEU A 93 16.25 15.79 3.15
CA LEU A 93 17.45 15.49 3.95
C LEU A 93 17.19 15.49 5.47
N VAL A 94 16.27 16.35 5.94
CA VAL A 94 15.93 16.46 7.37
C VAL A 94 15.23 15.20 7.91
N PHE A 95 14.49 14.47 7.07
CA PHE A 95 13.73 13.28 7.45
C PHE A 95 14.43 11.98 7.07
N TYR A 96 15.28 11.98 6.04
CA TYR A 96 15.98 10.80 5.54
C TYR A 96 16.68 10.02 6.66
N ASN A 97 17.54 10.69 7.45
CA ASN A 97 18.29 10.07 8.53
C ASN A 97 17.40 9.51 9.64
N ILE A 98 16.32 10.22 9.97
CA ILE A 98 15.37 9.83 11.02
C ILE A 98 14.64 8.54 10.61
N ILE A 99 14.13 8.49 9.37
CA ILE A 99 13.43 7.34 8.82
C ILE A 99 14.38 6.14 8.66
N ALA A 100 15.59 6.36 8.17
CA ALA A 100 16.60 5.31 8.04
C ALA A 100 16.95 4.69 9.39
N ASN A 101 17.15 5.51 10.44
CA ASN A 101 17.44 5.02 11.78
C ASN A 101 16.24 4.29 12.40
N ALA A 102 15.02 4.79 12.24
CA ALA A 102 13.81 4.09 12.68
C ALA A 102 13.65 2.71 12.02
N LYS A 103 13.93 2.60 10.72
CA LYS A 103 13.93 1.33 9.99
C LYS A 103 15.00 0.38 10.52
N LYS A 104 16.22 0.86 10.77
CA LYS A 104 17.31 0.06 11.36
C LYS A 104 16.93 -0.47 12.75
N THR A 105 16.41 0.39 13.63
CA THR A 105 16.00 0.01 14.99
C THR A 105 14.89 -1.03 14.97
N THR A 106 13.82 -0.81 14.21
CA THR A 106 12.72 -1.78 14.12
C THR A 106 13.18 -3.11 13.51
N THR A 107 14.00 -3.07 12.47
CA THR A 107 14.58 -4.28 11.86
C THR A 107 15.43 -5.04 12.87
N TYR A 108 16.26 -4.36 13.65
CA TYR A 108 17.09 -4.99 14.69
C TYR A 108 16.23 -5.70 15.74
N ILE A 109 15.22 -5.01 16.30
CA ILE A 109 14.32 -5.61 17.30
C ILE A 109 13.65 -6.88 16.76
N TYR A 110 13.07 -6.82 15.57
CA TYR A 110 12.32 -7.96 15.01
C TYR A 110 13.20 -9.09 14.46
N ARG A 111 14.47 -8.81 14.14
CA ARG A 111 15.43 -9.81 13.66
C ARG A 111 16.04 -10.63 14.79
N HIS A 112 16.05 -10.12 16.02
CA HIS A 112 16.63 -10.79 17.17
C HIS A 112 15.55 -11.18 18.18
N THR A 113 15.20 -12.47 18.23
CA THR A 113 14.09 -12.98 19.08
C THR A 113 14.20 -12.57 20.54
N TRP A 114 15.42 -12.57 21.11
CA TRP A 114 15.63 -12.16 22.49
C TRP A 114 15.37 -10.65 22.69
N VAL A 115 15.79 -9.80 21.76
CA VAL A 115 15.53 -8.35 21.78
C VAL A 115 14.04 -8.08 21.63
N LEU A 116 13.36 -8.80 20.73
CA LEU A 116 11.92 -8.71 20.56
C LEU A 116 11.17 -9.07 21.85
N ASN A 117 11.57 -10.16 22.51
CA ASN A 117 10.96 -10.58 23.77
C ASN A 117 11.20 -9.55 24.88
N LEU A 118 12.43 -9.01 24.98
CA LEU A 118 12.75 -7.94 25.93
C LEU A 118 11.92 -6.68 25.68
N TYR A 119 11.81 -6.25 24.43
CA TYR A 119 10.97 -5.14 24.04
C TYR A 119 9.50 -5.36 24.45
N ARG A 120 8.95 -6.55 24.20
CA ARG A 120 7.57 -6.90 24.56
C ARG A 120 7.32 -6.86 26.06
N GLN A 121 8.30 -7.21 26.88
CA GLN A 121 8.20 -7.10 28.34
C GLN A 121 8.00 -5.63 28.75
N TYR A 122 8.84 -4.72 28.25
CA TYR A 122 8.76 -3.30 28.58
C TYR A 122 7.61 -2.56 27.88
N SER A 123 7.20 -3.01 26.70
CA SER A 123 6.10 -2.41 25.95
C SER A 123 4.71 -2.88 26.42
N LYS A 124 4.66 -3.86 27.34
CA LYS A 124 3.44 -4.58 27.77
C LYS A 124 2.75 -5.29 26.60
N GLY A 125 3.54 -5.97 25.78
CA GLY A 125 3.06 -6.73 24.62
C GLY A 125 2.67 -5.89 23.41
N ARG A 126 2.91 -4.56 23.44
CA ARG A 126 2.67 -3.70 22.28
C ARG A 126 3.73 -3.95 21.21
N GLU A 127 3.32 -3.89 19.95
CA GLU A 127 4.16 -4.10 18.78
C GLU A 127 4.48 -2.76 18.09
N LEU A 128 5.63 -2.69 17.43
CA LEU A 128 5.96 -1.59 16.52
C LEU A 128 5.39 -1.88 15.13
N ALA A 129 4.87 -0.86 14.45
CA ALA A 129 4.58 -0.98 13.02
C ALA A 129 5.86 -1.39 12.28
N ARG A 130 5.75 -2.43 11.45
CA ARG A 130 6.85 -2.88 10.61
C ARG A 130 6.82 -2.11 9.29
N PRO A 131 7.95 -1.55 8.84
CA PRO A 131 8.02 -0.94 7.51
C PRO A 131 7.60 -1.97 6.45
N ALA A 132 6.55 -1.67 5.69
CA ALA A 132 6.16 -2.47 4.54
C ALA A 132 6.88 -1.95 3.30
N VAL A 133 7.30 -2.86 2.42
CA VAL A 133 8.03 -2.50 1.20
C VAL A 133 7.17 -1.63 0.25
N THR A 134 5.85 -1.76 0.32
CA THR A 134 4.92 -1.24 -0.70
C THR A 134 4.15 0.01 -0.31
N ARG A 135 4.38 0.62 0.87
CA ARG A 135 3.64 1.84 1.28
C ARG A 135 4.51 2.79 2.10
N PHE A 136 4.76 3.99 1.58
CA PHE A 136 5.59 5.03 2.22
C PHE A 136 5.02 5.47 3.57
N ALA A 137 3.70 5.50 3.70
CA ALA A 137 2.98 5.77 4.95
C ALA A 137 3.42 4.87 6.11
N THR A 138 3.88 3.65 5.85
CA THR A 138 4.35 2.75 6.92
C THR A 138 5.60 3.28 7.64
N SER A 139 6.43 4.08 6.96
CA SER A 139 7.59 4.72 7.59
C SER A 139 7.16 5.72 8.67
N TYR A 140 6.12 6.51 8.39
CA TYR A 140 5.56 7.50 9.32
C TYR A 140 4.81 6.83 10.47
N LEU A 141 4.07 5.76 10.19
CA LEU A 141 3.45 4.93 11.23
C LEU A 141 4.51 4.33 12.16
N THR A 142 5.62 3.84 11.61
CA THR A 142 6.76 3.32 12.38
C THR A 142 7.34 4.39 13.30
N LEU A 143 7.55 5.61 12.80
CA LEU A 143 8.01 6.74 13.62
C LEU A 143 7.05 7.06 14.75
N ASN A 144 5.75 7.10 14.47
CA ASN A 144 4.74 7.35 15.50
C ASN A 144 4.73 6.25 16.57
N CYS A 145 4.83 4.97 16.18
CA CYS A 145 4.95 3.85 17.12
C CYS A 145 6.20 3.98 18.00
N ILE A 146 7.36 4.30 17.42
CA ILE A 146 8.60 4.52 18.18
C ILE A 146 8.42 5.67 19.18
N LYS A 147 7.79 6.78 18.77
CA LYS A 147 7.52 7.92 19.66
C LYS A 147 6.62 7.52 20.83
N GLN A 148 5.53 6.78 20.56
CA GLN A 148 4.61 6.30 21.60
C GLN A 148 5.24 5.27 22.54
N GLN A 149 6.17 4.45 22.03
CA GLN A 149 6.87 3.40 22.79
C GLN A 149 8.25 3.83 23.28
N LYS A 150 8.55 5.13 23.28
CA LYS A 150 9.86 5.70 23.63
C LYS A 150 10.39 5.22 24.98
N ASN A 151 9.51 5.12 25.99
CA ASN A 151 9.91 4.69 27.33
C ASN A 151 10.31 3.21 27.33
N ALA A 152 9.51 2.35 26.70
CA ALA A 152 9.81 0.93 26.57
C ALA A 152 11.10 0.66 25.77
N LEU A 153 11.39 1.49 24.78
CA LEU A 153 12.62 1.40 23.97
C LEU A 153 13.88 1.90 24.69
N ARG A 154 13.73 2.61 25.81
CA ARG A 154 14.83 3.15 26.62
C ARG A 154 15.07 2.36 27.92
N SER A 155 14.21 1.38 28.20
CA SER A 155 14.23 0.58 29.43
C SER A 155 15.26 -0.55 29.34
#